data_AF-U5MMP2-F1
#
_entry.id   AF-U5MMP2-F1
#
_cell.length_a   1.000
_cell.length_b   1.000
_cell.length_c   1.000
_cell.angle_alpha   90.00
_cell.angle_beta   90.00
_cell.angle_gamma   90.00
#
_symmetry.space_group_name_H-M   'P 1'
#
loop_
_entity.id
_entity.type
_entity.pdbx_description
1 polymer ?
#
loop_
_entity_poly.entity_id
_entity_poly.type
_entity_poly.pdbx_seq_one_letter_code
_entity_poly.pdbx_strand_id
1 'polypeptide(L)'
;MKINLFENILNKQFDFNKIVEEFQVINTLKQIPQNPKYHGEGNVYIHTKYVCNELLNLKEWSELSNEQKVILYLGALFHDIGKIICTKIEDGEIKSSKHAVKGAKLFRELVYKEYVQKYIIDFKTREQIAALIRYHGLPLAGKDTYIKENLNYMNVVSLDDIREEFNVSPMDNSSKIVMIAKDRAKEYLRLKQPFIWNATNIISDTRKKLCNLFSSYGARVKFIYIEAPYNELISRNKIRDRSIPLKVLNNMIHKFDMIENFEGYKIEYCIMENEK
;
A
#
# COMPACT_ATOMS: atom_id res chain seq x y z
N MET A 1 -37.49 -3.16 -0.72
CA MET A 1 -36.61 -4.04 -1.54
C MET A 1 -35.21 -3.46 -1.47
N LYS A 2 -34.16 -4.28 -1.28
CA LYS A 2 -32.78 -3.77 -1.19
C LYS A 2 -32.32 -3.31 -2.57
N ILE A 3 -31.55 -2.22 -2.61
CA ILE A 3 -31.03 -1.63 -3.84
C ILE A 3 -29.69 -2.28 -4.19
N ASN A 4 -29.42 -2.58 -5.45
CA ASN A 4 -28.09 -3.01 -5.87
C ASN A 4 -27.10 -1.84 -5.68
N LEU A 5 -26.05 -2.04 -4.86
CA LEU A 5 -25.08 -0.97 -4.58
C LEU A 5 -24.42 -0.46 -5.87
N PHE A 6 -24.01 -1.36 -6.76
CA PHE A 6 -23.28 -1.00 -7.98
C PHE A 6 -24.16 -0.19 -8.92
N GLU A 7 -25.36 -0.67 -9.21
CA GLU A 7 -26.31 0.05 -10.07
C GLU A 7 -26.64 1.42 -9.49
N ASN A 8 -26.81 1.53 -8.17
CA ASN A 8 -27.08 2.81 -7.52
C ASN A 8 -25.93 3.81 -7.70
N ILE A 9 -24.68 3.39 -7.54
CA ILE A 9 -23.50 4.25 -7.71
C ILE A 9 -23.32 4.63 -9.19
N LEU A 10 -23.49 3.68 -10.11
CA LEU A 10 -23.39 3.92 -11.55
C LEU A 10 -24.48 4.88 -12.06
N ASN A 11 -25.72 4.73 -11.59
CA ASN A 11 -26.83 5.62 -11.95
C ASN A 11 -26.61 7.06 -11.46
N LYS A 12 -25.87 7.23 -10.37
CA LYS A 12 -25.44 8.54 -9.87
C LYS A 12 -24.21 9.09 -10.59
N GLN A 13 -23.64 8.34 -11.53
CA GLN A 13 -22.50 8.74 -12.36
C GLN A 13 -21.30 9.22 -11.56
N PHE A 14 -21.07 8.63 -10.38
CA PHE A 14 -19.97 9.03 -9.49
C PHE A 14 -20.03 10.50 -9.01
N ASP A 15 -21.21 11.13 -9.08
CA ASP A 15 -21.46 12.45 -8.52
C ASP A 15 -21.29 12.40 -6.99
N PHE A 16 -20.22 13.05 -6.52
CA PHE A 16 -19.83 13.03 -5.12
C PHE A 16 -20.95 13.49 -4.19
N ASN A 17 -21.68 14.56 -4.54
CA ASN A 17 -22.71 15.12 -3.67
C ASN A 17 -23.89 14.13 -3.56
N LYS A 18 -24.33 13.55 -4.69
CA LYS A 18 -25.42 12.55 -4.71
C LYS A 18 -25.04 11.26 -3.99
N ILE A 19 -23.78 10.84 -4.05
CA ILE A 19 -23.30 9.63 -3.37
C ILE A 19 -23.16 9.85 -1.86
N VAL A 20 -22.73 11.03 -1.42
CA VAL A 20 -22.63 11.34 0.01
C VAL A 20 -23.98 11.31 0.73
N GLU A 21 -25.07 11.64 0.03
CA GLU A 21 -26.44 11.50 0.57
C GLU A 21 -26.79 10.05 0.93
N GLU A 22 -26.17 9.08 0.25
CA GLU A 22 -26.33 7.64 0.50
C GLU A 22 -25.51 7.17 1.72
N PHE A 23 -24.40 7.85 2.01
CA PHE A 23 -23.43 7.49 3.06
C PHE A 23 -23.22 8.66 4.03
N GLN A 24 -24.22 8.93 4.86
CA GLN A 24 -24.24 10.10 5.74
C GLN A 24 -23.01 10.23 6.67
N VAL A 25 -22.36 9.11 7.01
CA VAL A 25 -21.11 9.12 7.80
C VAL A 25 -20.03 10.00 7.16
N ILE A 26 -19.99 10.11 5.83
CA ILE A 26 -19.00 10.93 5.12
C ILE A 26 -19.18 12.42 5.48
N ASN A 27 -20.41 12.89 5.75
CA ASN A 27 -20.62 14.28 6.18
C ASN A 27 -19.93 14.63 7.50
N THR A 28 -19.66 13.64 8.36
CA THR A 28 -18.94 13.88 9.61
C THR A 28 -17.50 14.33 9.38
N LEU A 29 -16.91 13.99 8.22
CA LEU A 29 -15.57 14.43 7.82
C LEU A 29 -15.45 15.95 7.67
N LYS A 30 -16.57 16.68 7.51
CA LYS A 30 -16.58 18.15 7.46
C LYS A 30 -16.06 18.78 8.75
N GLN A 31 -16.24 18.08 9.87
CA GLN A 31 -15.81 18.52 11.20
C GLN A 31 -14.39 18.07 11.54
N ILE A 32 -13.74 17.26 10.69
CA ILE A 32 -12.40 16.75 10.94
C ILE A 32 -11.40 17.65 10.23
N PRO A 33 -10.62 18.47 10.97
CA PRO A 33 -9.67 19.37 10.35
C PRO A 33 -8.52 18.58 9.72
N GLN A 34 -7.94 19.14 8.66
CA GLN A 34 -6.73 18.62 8.06
C GLN A 34 -5.52 19.47 8.43
N ASN A 35 -4.33 18.86 8.39
CA ASN A 35 -3.11 19.57 8.75
C ASN A 35 -2.79 20.61 7.65
N PRO A 36 -2.84 21.92 7.94
CA PRO A 36 -2.74 22.97 6.92
C PRO A 36 -1.38 22.98 6.21
N LYS A 37 -0.34 22.41 6.82
CA LYS A 37 0.99 22.29 6.20
C LYS A 37 1.02 21.37 4.99
N TYR A 38 0.20 20.32 5.00
CA TYR A 38 0.16 19.30 3.94
C TYR A 38 -1.15 19.36 3.14
N HIS A 39 -2.19 19.95 3.71
CA HIS A 39 -3.56 19.96 3.20
C HIS A 39 -4.16 21.36 3.36
N GLY A 40 -3.93 22.23 2.37
CA GLY A 40 -4.47 23.60 2.35
C GLY A 40 -5.99 23.68 2.14
N GLU A 41 -6.63 22.55 1.85
CA GLU A 41 -8.06 22.44 1.55
C GLU A 41 -8.98 22.52 2.78
N GLY A 42 -8.41 22.47 3.98
CA GLY A 42 -9.09 22.76 5.25
C GLY A 42 -9.54 21.53 6.03
N ASN A 43 -10.44 20.71 5.49
CA ASN A 43 -10.99 19.55 6.21
C ASN A 43 -10.96 18.26 5.38
N VAL A 44 -11.11 17.13 6.08
CA VAL A 44 -11.03 15.79 5.46
C VAL A 44 -12.11 15.58 4.41
N TYR A 45 -13.30 16.16 4.56
CA TYR A 45 -14.37 16.05 3.57
C TYR A 45 -13.98 16.66 2.22
N ILE A 46 -13.40 17.85 2.24
CA ILE A 46 -12.94 18.54 1.02
C ILE A 46 -11.81 17.72 0.37
N HIS A 47 -10.88 17.20 1.18
CA HIS A 47 -9.82 16.30 0.70
C HIS A 47 -10.40 15.08 -0.02
N THR A 48 -11.29 14.34 0.63
CA THR A 48 -11.95 13.16 0.05
C THR A 48 -12.69 13.52 -1.24
N LYS A 49 -13.36 14.68 -1.29
CA LYS A 49 -14.01 15.16 -2.51
C LYS A 49 -13.02 15.38 -3.65
N TYR A 50 -11.87 15.99 -3.39
CA TYR A 50 -10.84 16.19 -4.40
C TYR A 50 -10.27 14.87 -4.90
N VAL A 51 -9.96 13.93 -4.00
CA VAL A 51 -9.49 12.58 -4.38
C VAL A 51 -10.52 11.87 -5.26
N CYS A 52 -11.80 11.87 -4.86
CA CYS A 52 -12.86 11.24 -5.64
C CYS A 52 -13.06 11.90 -7.01
N ASN A 53 -12.95 13.22 -7.12
CA ASN A 53 -13.08 13.92 -8.39
C ASN A 53 -11.87 13.66 -9.29
N GLU A 54 -10.67 13.69 -8.74
CA GLU A 54 -9.44 13.47 -9.51
C GLU A 54 -9.34 12.05 -10.03
N LEU A 55 -9.84 11.07 -9.25
CA LEU A 55 -9.96 9.67 -9.68
C LEU A 55 -10.73 9.53 -11.01
N LEU A 56 -11.77 10.35 -11.23
CA LEU A 56 -12.57 10.32 -12.46
C LEU A 56 -11.82 10.93 -13.66
N ASN A 57 -10.81 11.76 -13.41
CA ASN A 57 -9.99 12.42 -14.44
C ASN A 57 -8.80 11.57 -14.90
N LEU A 58 -8.48 10.47 -14.19
CA LEU A 58 -7.41 9.56 -14.58
C LEU A 58 -7.73 8.90 -15.94
N LYS A 59 -6.73 8.76 -16.81
CA LYS A 59 -6.92 8.14 -18.14
C LYS A 59 -7.38 6.69 -18.01
N GLU A 60 -6.77 6.00 -17.06
CA GLU A 60 -7.00 4.62 -16.67
C GLU A 60 -8.43 4.41 -16.16
N TRP A 61 -9.11 5.45 -15.66
CA TRP A 61 -10.50 5.36 -15.22
C TRP A 61 -11.39 4.83 -16.34
N SER A 62 -11.18 5.27 -17.59
CA SER A 62 -11.99 4.83 -18.73
C SER A 62 -11.85 3.33 -19.01
N GLU A 63 -10.69 2.74 -18.70
CA GLU A 63 -10.33 1.35 -18.97
C GLU A 63 -10.90 0.37 -17.94
N LEU A 64 -11.31 0.87 -16.77
CA LEU A 64 -11.86 0.05 -15.70
C LEU A 64 -13.29 -0.44 -16.04
N SER A 65 -13.57 -1.70 -15.66
CA SER A 65 -14.93 -2.23 -15.66
C SER A 65 -15.82 -1.45 -14.69
N ASN A 66 -17.13 -1.47 -14.90
CA ASN A 66 -18.07 -0.81 -13.99
C ASN A 66 -17.93 -1.30 -12.55
N GLU A 67 -17.65 -2.59 -12.36
CA GLU A 67 -17.42 -3.17 -11.04
C GLU A 67 -16.15 -2.58 -10.38
N GLN A 68 -15.05 -2.54 -11.13
CA GLN A 68 -13.78 -1.98 -10.66
C GLN A 68 -13.93 -0.48 -10.32
N LYS A 69 -14.64 0.29 -11.15
CA LYS A 69 -14.94 1.71 -10.91
C LYS A 69 -15.67 1.92 -9.58
N VAL A 70 -16.72 1.14 -9.31
CA VAL A 70 -17.48 1.25 -8.06
C VAL A 70 -16.61 0.90 -6.85
N ILE A 71 -15.87 -0.22 -6.91
CA ILE A 71 -15.01 -0.65 -5.79
C ILE A 71 -13.92 0.39 -5.51
N LEU A 72 -13.25 0.88 -6.56
CA LEU A 72 -12.18 1.87 -6.44
C LEU A 72 -12.69 3.21 -5.93
N TYR A 73 -13.82 3.69 -6.46
CA TYR A 73 -14.44 4.94 -6.00
C TYR A 73 -14.87 4.87 -4.55
N LEU A 74 -15.50 3.76 -4.12
CA LEU A 74 -15.87 3.58 -2.71
C LEU A 74 -14.62 3.44 -1.82
N GLY A 75 -13.55 2.80 -2.31
CA GLY A 75 -12.25 2.80 -1.64
C GLY A 75 -11.74 4.23 -1.38
N ALA A 76 -11.75 5.07 -2.41
CA ALA A 76 -11.35 6.48 -2.31
C ALA A 76 -12.29 7.30 -1.41
N LEU A 77 -13.61 7.12 -1.52
CA LEU A 77 -14.60 7.82 -0.72
C LEU A 77 -14.43 7.54 0.79
N PHE A 78 -14.02 6.33 1.14
CA PHE A 78 -13.91 5.89 2.53
C PHE A 78 -12.46 5.84 3.05
N HIS A 79 -11.43 6.13 2.24
CA HIS A 79 -10.02 5.92 2.62
C HIS A 79 -9.66 6.61 3.94
N ASP A 80 -10.20 7.81 4.15
CA ASP A 80 -9.94 8.63 5.32
C ASP A 80 -11.01 8.55 6.42
N ILE A 81 -12.01 7.67 6.28
CA ILE A 81 -13.12 7.59 7.24
C ILE A 81 -12.64 7.32 8.69
N GLY A 82 -11.51 6.63 8.85
CA GLY A 82 -10.94 6.38 10.17
C GLY A 82 -10.48 7.65 10.90
N LYS A 83 -10.27 8.77 10.19
CA LYS A 83 -9.90 10.05 10.78
C LYS A 83 -10.98 10.57 11.74
N ILE A 84 -12.25 10.18 11.58
CA ILE A 84 -13.34 10.48 12.52
C ILE A 84 -12.98 10.02 13.94
N ILE A 85 -12.38 8.83 14.05
CA ILE A 85 -12.11 8.19 15.34
C ILE A 85 -10.74 8.59 15.90
N CYS A 86 -9.75 8.76 15.02
CA CYS A 86 -8.35 8.85 15.45
C CYS A 86 -7.73 10.25 15.36
N THR A 87 -8.43 11.24 14.80
CA THR A 87 -7.87 12.59 14.69
C THR A 87 -7.82 13.25 16.04
N LYS A 88 -6.64 13.76 16.40
CA LYS A 88 -6.39 14.52 17.62
C LYS A 88 -5.59 15.76 17.29
N ILE A 89 -5.76 16.78 18.12
CA ILE A 89 -4.95 18.00 18.11
C ILE A 89 -4.05 17.92 19.34
N GLU A 90 -2.74 17.73 19.13
CA GLU A 90 -1.73 17.65 20.18
C GLU A 90 -0.66 18.69 19.86
N ASP A 91 -0.39 19.61 20.80
CA ASP A 91 0.58 20.70 20.65
C ASP A 91 0.37 21.60 19.41
N GLY A 92 -0.89 21.81 19.02
CA GLY A 92 -1.26 22.57 17.83
C GLY A 92 -1.09 21.80 16.51
N GLU A 93 -0.62 20.55 16.55
CA GLU A 93 -0.52 19.67 15.38
C GLU A 93 -1.71 18.71 15.29
N ILE A 94 -2.31 18.64 14.10
CA ILE A 94 -3.37 17.68 13.80
C ILE A 94 -2.73 16.36 13.37
N LYS A 95 -3.07 15.26 14.06
CA LYS A 95 -2.57 13.91 13.79
C LYS A 95 -3.70 12.91 13.72
N SER A 96 -3.68 12.05 12.71
CA SER A 96 -4.69 11.00 12.49
C SER A 96 -4.01 9.63 12.30
N SER A 97 -3.20 9.23 13.28
CA SER A 97 -2.44 8.00 13.22
C SER A 97 -3.34 6.77 13.15
N LYS A 98 -2.97 5.81 12.30
CA LYS A 98 -3.70 4.54 12.09
C LYS A 98 -5.11 4.70 11.50
N HIS A 99 -5.44 5.85 10.92
CA HIS A 99 -6.76 6.09 10.31
C HIS A 99 -7.11 5.03 9.25
N ALA A 100 -6.16 4.55 8.44
CA ALA A 100 -6.44 3.52 7.44
C ALA A 100 -6.94 2.20 8.07
N VAL A 101 -6.22 1.70 9.10
CA VAL A 101 -6.61 0.48 9.81
C VAL A 101 -7.94 0.65 10.55
N LYS A 102 -8.13 1.79 11.22
CA LYS A 102 -9.37 2.09 11.94
C LYS A 102 -10.54 2.33 10.98
N GLY A 103 -10.27 2.96 9.83
CA GLY A 103 -11.23 3.25 8.78
C GLY A 103 -11.74 1.99 8.12
N ALA A 104 -10.84 1.04 7.80
CA ALA A 104 -11.24 -0.25 7.26
C ALA A 104 -12.09 -1.07 8.24
N LYS A 105 -11.86 -0.94 9.56
CA LYS A 105 -12.71 -1.56 10.58
C LYS A 105 -14.08 -0.87 10.65
N LEU A 106 -14.08 0.46 10.68
CA LEU A 106 -15.31 1.27 10.72
C LEU A 106 -16.18 1.00 9.48
N PHE A 107 -15.58 0.95 8.29
CA PHE A 107 -16.29 0.64 7.05
C PHE A 107 -16.97 -0.75 7.10
N ARG A 108 -16.26 -1.79 7.56
CA ARG A 108 -16.87 -3.13 7.72
C ARG A 108 -18.05 -3.11 8.70
N GLU A 109 -17.92 -2.38 9.80
CA GLU A 109 -18.97 -2.23 10.80
C GLU A 109 -20.21 -1.54 10.23
N LEU A 110 -20.03 -0.41 9.53
CA LEU A 110 -21.11 0.32 8.87
C LEU A 110 -21.80 -0.53 7.81
N VAL A 111 -21.02 -1.26 6.99
CA VAL A 111 -21.61 -2.17 6.01
C VAL A 111 -22.45 -3.24 6.70
N TYR A 112 -21.91 -3.89 7.73
CA TYR A 112 -22.56 -5.01 8.41
C TYR A 112 -23.81 -4.60 9.20
N LYS A 113 -23.78 -3.45 9.88
CA LYS A 113 -24.89 -3.02 10.75
C LYS A 113 -25.96 -2.22 10.00
N GLU A 114 -25.53 -1.39 9.04
CA GLU A 114 -26.39 -0.36 8.46
C GLU A 114 -26.58 -0.59 6.96
N TYR A 115 -25.51 -0.61 6.15
CA TYR A 115 -25.67 -0.56 4.70
C TYR A 115 -26.22 -1.85 4.09
N VAL A 116 -26.00 -3.02 4.69
CA VAL A 116 -26.64 -4.27 4.23
C VAL A 116 -28.17 -4.26 4.38
N GLN A 117 -28.75 -3.36 5.18
CA GLN A 117 -30.21 -3.23 5.26
C GLN A 117 -30.78 -2.53 4.02
N LYS A 118 -30.03 -1.57 3.47
CA LYS A 118 -30.43 -0.76 2.32
C LYS A 118 -29.94 -1.33 0.99
N TYR A 119 -28.74 -1.90 0.96
CA TYR A 119 -28.08 -2.35 -0.26
C TYR A 119 -27.79 -3.84 -0.27
N ILE A 120 -27.70 -4.38 -1.48
CA ILE A 120 -27.10 -5.69 -1.77
C ILE A 120 -25.59 -5.48 -1.92
N ILE A 121 -24.83 -5.94 -0.93
CA ILE A 121 -23.37 -5.88 -0.88
C ILE A 121 -22.88 -7.25 -0.44
N ASP A 122 -22.18 -7.97 -1.32
CA ASP A 122 -21.62 -9.26 -0.98
C ASP A 122 -20.34 -9.11 -0.13
N PHE A 123 -19.94 -10.22 0.50
CA PHE A 123 -18.76 -10.26 1.36
C PHE A 123 -17.48 -9.88 0.61
N LYS A 124 -17.30 -10.34 -0.63
CA LYS A 124 -16.09 -10.10 -1.42
C LYS A 124 -15.94 -8.62 -1.75
N THR A 125 -17.02 -7.99 -2.23
CA THR A 125 -17.06 -6.55 -2.49
C THR A 125 -16.72 -5.74 -1.23
N ARG A 126 -17.34 -6.08 -0.09
CA ARG A 126 -17.05 -5.40 1.18
C ARG A 126 -15.58 -5.49 1.55
N GLU A 127 -14.99 -6.69 1.44
CA GLU A 127 -13.58 -6.89 1.82
C GLU A 127 -12.61 -6.23 0.83
N GLN A 128 -12.94 -6.17 -0.47
CA GLN A 128 -12.13 -5.45 -1.46
C GLN A 128 -12.08 -3.94 -1.16
N ILE A 129 -13.23 -3.32 -0.90
CA ILE A 129 -13.30 -1.90 -0.54
C ILE A 129 -12.57 -1.66 0.79
N ALA A 130 -12.80 -2.53 1.79
CA ALA A 130 -12.12 -2.43 3.07
C ALA A 130 -10.61 -2.64 2.98
N ALA A 131 -10.13 -3.42 2.01
CA ALA A 131 -8.70 -3.58 1.73
C ALA A 131 -8.12 -2.30 1.14
N LEU A 132 -8.80 -1.66 0.18
CA LEU A 132 -8.38 -0.37 -0.38
C LEU A 132 -8.29 0.72 0.70
N ILE A 133 -9.28 0.80 1.60
CA ILE A 133 -9.27 1.73 2.76
C ILE A 133 -8.17 1.39 3.78
N ARG A 134 -7.71 0.14 3.83
CA ARG A 134 -6.72 -0.28 4.81
C ARG A 134 -5.30 -0.06 4.34
N TYR A 135 -5.08 -0.33 3.06
CA TYR A 135 -3.78 -0.48 2.45
C TYR A 135 -3.45 0.65 1.49
N HIS A 136 -4.19 1.76 1.54
CA HIS A 136 -3.74 2.98 0.90
C HIS A 136 -2.44 3.46 1.58
N GLY A 137 -1.30 3.06 0.98
CA GLY A 137 0.05 3.57 1.24
C GLY A 137 1.07 2.73 2.05
N LEU A 138 1.26 1.39 1.90
CA LEU A 138 2.25 0.58 2.71
C LEU A 138 3.08 -0.55 1.94
N PRO A 139 4.35 -0.92 2.34
CA PRO A 139 5.21 -2.09 2.01
C PRO A 139 5.76 -2.96 3.20
N LEU A 140 5.96 -4.29 3.01
CA LEU A 140 6.94 -5.24 3.66
C LEU A 140 6.61 -6.74 3.42
N ALA A 141 6.30 -7.14 2.21
CA ALA A 141 5.36 -8.23 1.93
C ALA A 141 5.78 -9.73 1.98
N GLY A 142 6.92 -10.14 2.55
CA GLY A 142 7.27 -11.59 2.63
C GLY A 142 8.24 -12.11 1.56
N LYS A 143 9.24 -11.31 1.21
CA LYS A 143 10.25 -11.57 0.16
C LYS A 143 11.14 -12.80 0.42
N ASP A 144 11.60 -12.98 1.66
CA ASP A 144 12.55 -14.05 2.00
C ASP A 144 11.97 -15.46 1.80
N THR A 145 10.71 -15.67 2.17
CA THR A 145 10.01 -16.96 2.05
C THR A 145 9.80 -17.34 0.60
N TYR A 146 9.31 -16.40 -0.22
CA TYR A 146 9.11 -16.63 -1.65
C TYR A 146 10.40 -17.00 -2.38
N ILE A 147 11.53 -16.34 -2.03
CA ILE A 147 12.84 -16.65 -2.61
C ILE A 147 13.25 -18.10 -2.30
N LYS A 148 13.09 -18.54 -1.04
CA LYS A 148 13.44 -19.91 -0.62
C LYS A 148 12.57 -20.99 -1.27
N GLU A 149 11.30 -20.70 -1.51
CA GLU A 149 10.34 -21.68 -2.05
C GLU A 149 10.38 -21.76 -3.59
N ASN A 150 10.61 -20.63 -4.27
CA ASN A 150 10.43 -20.54 -5.73
C ASN A 150 11.74 -20.29 -6.50
N LEU A 151 12.80 -19.83 -5.84
CA LEU A 151 14.03 -19.36 -6.51
C LEU A 151 15.33 -19.79 -5.79
N ASN A 152 15.30 -20.89 -5.04
CA ASN A 152 16.44 -21.38 -4.24
C ASN A 152 17.71 -21.75 -5.03
N TYR A 153 17.61 -21.88 -6.35
CA TYR A 153 18.70 -22.20 -7.27
C TYR A 153 19.46 -20.97 -7.76
N MET A 154 19.01 -19.76 -7.42
CA MET A 154 19.65 -18.50 -7.83
C MET A 154 20.55 -17.94 -6.73
N ASN A 155 21.65 -17.30 -7.11
CA ASN A 155 22.47 -16.53 -6.19
C ASN A 155 21.66 -15.39 -5.54
N VAL A 156 21.82 -15.13 -4.24
CA VAL A 156 21.09 -14.07 -3.53
C VAL A 156 22.07 -13.05 -2.96
N VAL A 157 21.85 -11.78 -3.30
CA VAL A 157 22.49 -10.62 -2.67
C VAL A 157 21.46 -9.98 -1.75
N SER A 158 21.48 -10.35 -0.48
CA SER A 158 20.58 -9.85 0.56
C SER A 158 21.26 -8.80 1.43
N LEU A 159 20.66 -7.63 1.55
CA LEU A 159 21.21 -6.57 2.40
C LEU A 159 21.14 -6.93 3.88
N ASP A 160 20.20 -7.77 4.28
CA ASP A 160 20.07 -8.21 5.67
C ASP A 160 21.07 -9.33 6.00
N ASP A 161 21.36 -10.23 5.06
CA ASP A 161 22.41 -11.26 5.22
C ASP A 161 23.79 -10.61 5.34
N ILE A 162 24.05 -9.57 4.55
CA ILE A 162 25.30 -8.79 4.64
C ILE A 162 25.36 -8.04 5.98
N ARG A 163 24.25 -7.51 6.50
CA ARG A 163 24.25 -6.91 7.85
C ARG A 163 24.61 -7.92 8.92
N GLU A 164 24.14 -9.16 8.79
CA GLU A 164 24.46 -10.26 9.70
C GLU A 164 25.94 -10.64 9.64
N GLU A 165 26.48 -10.84 8.44
CA GLU A 165 27.88 -11.18 8.23
C GLU A 165 28.84 -10.15 8.84
N PHE A 166 28.49 -8.87 8.74
CA PHE A 166 29.31 -7.77 9.24
C PHE A 166 28.90 -7.29 10.65
N ASN A 167 27.96 -7.97 11.33
CA ASN A 167 27.42 -7.61 12.64
C ASN A 167 26.98 -6.13 12.74
N VAL A 168 26.37 -5.59 11.68
CA VAL A 168 25.88 -4.21 11.63
C VAL A 168 24.40 -4.16 11.96
N SER A 169 24.00 -3.31 12.90
CA SER A 169 22.57 -3.17 13.27
C SER A 169 21.78 -2.56 12.11
N PRO A 170 20.50 -2.93 11.92
CA PRO A 170 19.60 -2.25 10.97
C PRO A 170 19.42 -0.75 11.24
N MET A 171 19.73 -0.28 12.46
CA MET A 171 19.68 1.12 12.85
C MET A 171 20.96 1.90 12.51
N ASP A 172 22.04 1.21 12.16
CA ASP A 172 23.33 1.83 11.87
C ASP A 172 23.43 2.31 10.42
N ASN A 173 24.43 3.15 10.15
CA ASN A 173 24.68 3.73 8.83
C ASN A 173 24.83 2.63 7.76
N SER A 174 23.85 2.55 6.87
CA SER A 174 23.74 1.50 5.86
C SER A 174 24.59 1.71 4.61
N SER A 175 25.32 2.83 4.48
CA SER A 175 26.12 3.14 3.29
C SER A 175 27.16 2.07 2.95
N LYS A 176 27.85 1.52 3.97
CA LYS A 176 28.87 0.48 3.79
C LYS A 176 28.26 -0.85 3.35
N ILE A 177 27.10 -1.22 3.91
CA ILE A 177 26.35 -2.43 3.52
C ILE A 177 25.88 -2.34 2.07
N VAL A 178 25.32 -1.20 1.68
CA VAL A 178 24.87 -0.96 0.30
C VAL A 178 26.05 -1.03 -0.68
N MET A 179 27.23 -0.54 -0.30
CA MET A 179 28.43 -0.64 -1.12
C MET A 179 28.86 -2.10 -1.32
N ILE A 180 28.96 -2.88 -0.24
CA ILE A 180 29.32 -4.31 -0.29
C ILE A 180 28.31 -5.10 -1.13
N ALA A 181 27.01 -4.85 -0.95
CA ALA A 181 25.96 -5.49 -1.74
C ALA A 181 26.11 -5.18 -3.24
N LYS A 182 26.37 -3.92 -3.59
CA LYS A 182 26.61 -3.51 -4.99
C LYS A 182 27.85 -4.18 -5.57
N ASP A 183 28.91 -4.35 -4.79
CA ASP A 183 30.13 -4.99 -5.28
C ASP A 183 29.94 -6.49 -5.52
N ARG A 184 29.25 -7.21 -4.62
CA ARG A 184 28.83 -8.61 -4.86
C ARG A 184 27.94 -8.75 -6.09
N ALA A 185 26.98 -7.84 -6.28
CA ALA A 185 26.14 -7.85 -7.48
C ALA A 185 26.95 -7.62 -8.76
N LYS A 186 27.95 -6.72 -8.75
CA LYS A 186 28.84 -6.49 -9.90
C LYS A 186 29.65 -7.72 -10.27
N GLU A 187 30.05 -8.55 -9.32
CA GLU A 187 30.76 -9.82 -9.59
C GLU A 187 29.87 -10.75 -10.44
N TYR A 188 28.63 -10.98 -10.02
CA TYR A 188 27.68 -11.78 -10.80
C TYR A 188 27.38 -11.17 -12.18
N LEU A 189 27.22 -9.84 -12.24
CA LEU A 189 26.98 -9.13 -13.51
C LEU A 189 28.14 -9.29 -14.50
N ARG A 190 29.40 -9.20 -14.03
CA ARG A 190 30.60 -9.41 -14.86
C ARG A 190 30.67 -10.84 -15.39
N LEU A 191 30.27 -11.80 -14.56
CA LEU A 191 30.19 -13.22 -14.93
C LEU A 191 28.92 -13.57 -15.72
N LYS A 192 28.03 -12.60 -15.98
CA LYS A 192 26.73 -12.76 -16.63
C LYS A 192 25.83 -13.82 -15.96
N GLN A 193 25.98 -13.99 -14.65
CA GLN A 193 25.18 -14.93 -13.87
C GLN A 193 23.93 -14.25 -13.32
N PRO A 194 22.75 -14.91 -13.37
CA PRO A 194 21.55 -14.39 -12.75
C PRO A 194 21.68 -14.41 -11.22
N PHE A 195 21.10 -13.41 -10.57
CA PHE A 195 21.05 -13.30 -9.12
C PHE A 195 19.79 -12.55 -8.67
N ILE A 196 19.45 -12.70 -7.39
CA ILE A 196 18.35 -12.03 -6.72
C ILE A 196 18.92 -10.90 -5.87
N TRP A 197 18.40 -9.69 -6.04
CA TRP A 197 18.67 -8.59 -5.13
C TRP A 197 17.57 -8.54 -4.07
N ASN A 198 17.84 -9.05 -2.87
CA ASN A 198 16.87 -9.08 -1.77
C ASN A 198 17.04 -7.86 -0.86
N ALA A 199 16.08 -6.94 -0.95
CA ALA A 199 15.97 -5.78 -0.08
C ALA A 199 14.53 -5.28 -0.05
N THR A 200 14.23 -4.43 0.93
CA THR A 200 12.91 -3.82 1.10
C THR A 200 12.54 -2.97 -0.12
N ASN A 201 13.49 -2.22 -0.71
CA ASN A 201 13.35 -1.53 -2.00
C ASN A 201 12.04 -0.74 -2.16
N ILE A 202 11.66 -0.06 -1.08
CA ILE A 202 10.36 0.59 -0.95
C ILE A 202 10.30 1.98 -1.61
N ILE A 203 11.45 2.59 -1.90
CA ILE A 203 11.54 3.95 -2.49
C ILE A 203 11.90 3.84 -3.99
N SER A 204 11.15 4.52 -4.86
CA SER A 204 11.31 4.50 -6.32
C SER A 204 12.70 4.96 -6.77
N ASP A 205 13.22 6.05 -6.21
CA ASP A 205 14.57 6.54 -6.52
C ASP A 205 15.68 5.51 -6.22
N THR A 206 15.48 4.68 -5.20
CA THR A 206 16.42 3.60 -4.86
C THR A 206 16.34 2.50 -5.91
N ARG A 207 15.13 2.11 -6.32
CA ARG A 207 14.91 1.12 -7.39
C ARG A 207 15.51 1.60 -8.72
N LYS A 208 15.26 2.86 -9.11
CA LYS A 208 15.82 3.48 -10.32
C LYS A 208 17.35 3.41 -10.37
N LYS A 209 18.02 3.73 -9.26
CA LYS A 209 19.50 3.65 -9.16
C LYS A 209 20.01 2.21 -9.34
N LEU A 210 19.30 1.22 -8.80
CA LEU A 210 19.65 -0.20 -8.95
C LEU A 210 19.41 -0.68 -10.39
N CYS A 211 18.27 -0.32 -10.98
CA CYS A 211 17.98 -0.63 -12.38
C CYS A 211 19.04 -0.07 -13.31
N ASN A 212 19.41 1.20 -13.14
CA ASN A 212 20.47 1.83 -13.94
C ASN A 212 21.81 1.08 -13.79
N LEU A 213 22.17 0.70 -12.57
CA LEU A 213 23.38 -0.09 -12.32
C LEU A 213 23.33 -1.42 -13.06
N PHE A 214 22.28 -2.21 -12.90
CA PHE A 214 22.21 -3.55 -13.48
C PHE A 214 22.11 -3.51 -15.02
N SER A 215 21.29 -2.60 -15.55
CA SER A 215 21.14 -2.40 -16.99
C SER A 215 22.42 -1.90 -17.65
N SER A 216 23.29 -1.17 -16.94
CA SER A 216 24.60 -0.75 -17.48
C SER A 216 25.55 -1.92 -17.77
N TYR A 217 25.32 -3.09 -17.14
CA TYR A 217 26.02 -4.35 -17.43
C TYR A 217 25.24 -5.23 -18.42
N GLY A 218 24.15 -4.72 -19.02
CA GLY A 218 23.30 -5.45 -19.95
C GLY A 218 22.29 -6.41 -19.30
N ALA A 219 22.13 -6.36 -17.97
CA ALA A 219 21.16 -7.20 -17.28
C ALA A 219 19.72 -6.69 -17.45
N ARG A 220 18.77 -7.61 -17.54
CA ARG A 220 17.33 -7.30 -17.50
C ARG A 220 16.83 -7.40 -16.07
N VAL A 221 16.24 -6.32 -15.56
CA VAL A 221 15.74 -6.28 -14.18
C VAL A 221 14.28 -6.69 -14.14
N LYS A 222 14.01 -7.86 -13.56
CA LYS A 222 12.66 -8.31 -13.23
C LYS A 222 12.35 -7.97 -11.77
N PHE A 223 11.22 -7.33 -11.53
CA PHE A 223 10.70 -7.12 -10.20
C PHE A 223 9.71 -8.21 -9.83
N ILE A 224 9.82 -8.67 -8.59
CA ILE A 224 8.84 -9.53 -7.95
C ILE A 224 8.30 -8.73 -6.77
N TYR A 225 7.12 -8.15 -6.96
CA TYR A 225 6.38 -7.49 -5.91
C TYR A 225 5.62 -8.55 -5.15
N ILE A 226 5.87 -8.65 -3.87
CA ILE A 226 5.05 -9.49 -3.00
C ILE A 226 4.07 -8.55 -2.32
N GLU A 227 2.85 -8.99 -2.05
CA GLU A 227 1.88 -8.28 -1.20
C GLU A 227 1.48 -9.20 -0.04
N ALA A 228 1.41 -8.65 1.17
CA ALA A 228 0.90 -9.38 2.32
C ALA A 228 0.07 -8.44 3.21
N PRO A 229 -1.14 -8.85 3.61
CA PRO A 229 -1.99 -8.10 4.53
C PRO A 229 -1.23 -7.57 5.75
N TYR A 230 -1.43 -6.31 6.14
CA TYR A 230 -0.75 -5.70 7.31
C TYR A 230 -0.87 -6.51 8.60
N ASN A 231 -2.00 -7.20 8.82
CA ASN A 231 -2.15 -8.12 9.96
C ASN A 231 -1.13 -9.25 9.91
N GLU A 232 -0.93 -9.81 8.72
CA GLU A 232 0.04 -10.86 8.49
C GLU A 232 1.47 -10.33 8.64
N LEU A 233 1.75 -9.11 8.17
CA LEU A 233 3.04 -8.44 8.39
C LEU A 233 3.39 -8.31 9.88
N ILE A 234 2.42 -7.90 10.71
CA ILE A 234 2.61 -7.81 12.17
C ILE A 234 2.78 -9.19 12.79
N SER A 235 1.93 -10.16 12.42
CA SER A 235 2.00 -11.53 12.96
C SER A 235 3.35 -12.17 12.64
N ARG A 236 3.81 -12.07 11.39
CA ARG A 236 5.13 -12.52 10.96
C ARG A 236 6.25 -11.79 11.73
N ASN A 237 6.16 -10.47 11.89
CA ASN A 237 7.16 -9.68 12.61
C ASN A 237 7.28 -10.02 14.11
N LYS A 238 6.21 -10.51 14.75
CA LYS A 238 6.22 -10.96 16.15
C LYS A 238 6.89 -12.31 16.36
N ILE A 239 6.85 -13.17 15.35
CA ILE A 239 7.36 -14.54 15.40
C ILE A 239 8.83 -14.61 14.94
N ARG A 240 9.33 -13.58 14.25
CA ARG A 240 10.74 -13.50 13.82
C ARG A 240 11.66 -13.25 15.01
N ASP A 241 12.80 -13.95 15.03
CA ASP A 241 13.89 -13.78 16.00
C ASP A 241 14.39 -12.33 16.09
N ARG A 242 14.33 -11.60 14.97
CA ARG A 242 14.63 -10.17 14.88
C ARG A 242 13.36 -9.39 14.56
N SER A 243 12.65 -8.98 15.61
CA SER A 243 11.48 -8.14 15.47
C SER A 243 11.86 -6.70 15.13
N ILE A 244 11.23 -6.13 14.11
CA ILE A 244 11.38 -4.72 13.77
C ILE A 244 10.43 -3.92 14.67
N PRO A 245 10.89 -2.84 15.34
CA PRO A 245 9.99 -1.99 16.10
C PRO A 245 8.83 -1.51 15.22
N LEU A 246 7.60 -1.56 15.72
CA LEU A 246 6.42 -1.13 14.96
C LEU A 246 6.56 0.30 14.42
N LYS A 247 7.29 1.17 15.12
CA LYS A 247 7.62 2.53 14.65
C LYS A 247 8.44 2.51 13.36
N VAL A 248 9.41 1.61 13.24
CA VAL A 248 10.24 1.45 12.05
C VAL A 248 9.44 0.82 10.91
N LEU A 249 8.65 -0.23 11.20
CA LEU A 249 7.71 -0.82 10.23
C LEU A 249 6.78 0.25 9.64
N ASN A 250 6.14 1.06 10.50
CA ASN A 250 5.28 2.15 10.05
C ASN A 250 6.04 3.24 9.26
N ASN A 251 7.30 3.52 9.61
CA ASN A 251 8.10 4.49 8.86
C ASN A 251 8.51 3.97 7.47
N MET A 252 8.86 2.70 7.35
CA MET A 252 9.07 2.04 6.06
C MET A 252 7.79 2.09 5.22
N ILE A 253 6.68 1.90 5.92
CA ILE A 253 5.35 2.07 5.40
C ILE A 253 5.10 3.41 4.74
N HIS A 254 5.37 4.49 5.46
CA HIS A 254 5.19 5.83 4.94
C HIS A 254 6.12 6.19 3.78
N LYS A 255 7.25 5.50 3.61
CA LYS A 255 8.25 5.77 2.56
C LYS A 255 8.04 4.92 1.30
N PHE A 256 6.88 4.29 1.18
CA PHE A 256 6.59 3.40 0.08
C PHE A 256 6.13 4.11 -1.16
N ASP A 257 6.87 3.89 -2.23
CA ASP A 257 6.44 4.16 -3.58
C ASP A 257 6.02 2.82 -4.20
N MET A 258 4.77 2.74 -4.65
CA MET A 258 4.27 1.61 -5.42
C MET A 258 5.16 1.40 -6.64
N ILE A 259 5.35 0.13 -7.03
CA ILE A 259 6.17 -0.17 -8.19
C ILE A 259 5.37 0.00 -9.48
N GLU A 260 5.95 0.72 -10.43
CA GLU A 260 5.31 1.01 -11.72
C GLU A 260 5.95 0.22 -12.87
N ASN A 261 5.14 -0.17 -13.87
CA ASN A 261 5.56 -1.02 -14.98
C ASN A 261 6.77 -0.50 -15.78
N PHE A 262 7.02 0.81 -15.78
CA PHE A 262 8.15 1.42 -16.47
C PHE A 262 9.48 1.32 -15.71
N GLU A 263 9.47 0.92 -14.44
CA GLU A 263 10.69 0.91 -13.61
C GLU A 263 11.66 -0.22 -13.96
N GLY A 264 11.21 -1.27 -14.67
CA GLY A 264 12.01 -2.44 -14.99
C GLY A 264 11.59 -3.16 -16.27
N TYR A 265 12.27 -4.26 -16.57
CA TYR A 265 12.00 -5.07 -17.77
C TYR A 265 10.68 -5.85 -17.65
N LYS A 266 10.36 -6.34 -16.44
CA LYS A 266 9.12 -7.07 -16.14
C LYS A 266 8.78 -6.92 -14.67
N ILE A 267 7.48 -6.86 -14.36
CA ILE A 267 6.96 -6.91 -12.99
C ILE A 267 6.06 -8.13 -12.85
N GLU A 268 6.19 -8.82 -11.72
CA GLU A 268 5.30 -9.88 -11.29
C GLU A 268 4.74 -9.52 -9.91
N TYR A 269 3.43 -9.61 -9.77
CA TYR A 269 2.72 -9.34 -8.52
C TYR A 269 2.32 -10.67 -7.88
N CYS A 270 2.95 -10.99 -6.76
CA CYS A 270 2.68 -12.16 -5.95
C CYS A 270 1.85 -11.72 -4.74
N ILE A 271 0.53 -11.76 -4.90
CA ILE A 271 -0.39 -11.45 -3.81
C ILE A 271 -0.56 -12.75 -3.01
N MET A 272 -0.10 -12.75 -1.77
CA MET A 272 -0.42 -13.85 -0.86
C MET A 272 -1.88 -13.68 -0.45
N GLU A 273 -2.78 -14.30 -1.20
CA GLU A 273 -4.16 -14.51 -0.74
C GLU A 273 -4.12 -15.53 0.39
N ASN A 274 -4.93 -15.33 1.43
CA ASN A 274 -5.12 -16.35 2.44
C ASN A 274 -5.66 -17.60 1.73
N GLU A 275 -4.84 -18.66 1.58
CA GLU A 275 -5.40 -20.00 1.46
C GLU A 275 -6.27 -20.21 2.71
N LYS A 276 -7.49 -20.66 2.46
CA LYS A 276 -8.57 -20.81 3.45
C LYS A 276 -8.15 -21.60 4.68
#